data_AF-A0AAC9LCV5-F1
#
_entry.id   AF-A0AAC9LCV5-F1
#
_cell.length_a   1.000
_cell.length_b   1.000
_cell.length_c   1.000
_cell.angle_alpha   90.00
_cell.angle_beta   90.00
_cell.angle_gamma   90.00
#
_symmetry.space_group_name_H-M   'P 1'
#
loop_
_entity.id
_entity.type
_entity.pdbx_description
1 polymer ?
#
loop_
_entity_poly.entity_id
_entity_poly.type
_entity_poly.pdbx_seq_one_letter_code
_entity_poly.pdbx_strand_id
1 'polypeptide(L)'
;MSRLRDQLTIGEVATRSGVPHTALRFYEQRGLISSERTGGNQRRYPRTVLRRLAFIRAAQRVGMSLDRIADALATLPADTSPTKAHWARLSSSWQEELEARIDGMQRLRDRLASCIGCGCLSLRSCSLHNTDDQLADLGSGATGLQPTSEGGR
;
A
#
# COMPACT_ATOMS: atom_id res chain seq x y z
N MET A 1 -17.75 -16.16 28.46
CA MET A 1 -16.83 -15.71 27.38
C MET A 1 -15.50 -15.34 28.01
N SER A 2 -14.44 -16.14 27.76
CA SER A 2 -13.10 -15.88 28.29
C SER A 2 -12.58 -14.52 27.80
N ARG A 3 -12.18 -13.63 28.72
CA ARG A 3 -11.55 -12.34 28.36
C ARG A 3 -10.28 -12.66 27.56
N LEU A 4 -10.26 -12.23 26.31
CA LEU A 4 -9.08 -12.33 25.47
C LEU A 4 -7.93 -11.54 26.12
N ARG A 5 -6.73 -12.11 26.17
CA ARG A 5 -5.53 -11.40 26.67
C ARG A 5 -5.32 -10.11 25.88
N ASP A 6 -5.17 -9.00 26.59
CA ASP A 6 -4.97 -7.65 26.01
C ASP A 6 -3.61 -7.47 25.35
N GLN A 7 -2.65 -8.34 25.67
CA GLN A 7 -1.33 -8.35 25.09
C GLN A 7 -0.99 -9.67 24.39
N LEU A 8 -0.22 -9.57 23.32
CA LEU A 8 0.20 -10.66 22.45
C LEU A 8 1.73 -10.72 22.38
N THR A 9 2.27 -11.93 22.34
CA THR A 9 3.67 -12.17 21.99
C THR A 9 3.93 -11.83 20.51
N ILE A 10 5.19 -11.61 20.14
CA ILE A 10 5.55 -11.37 18.74
C ILE A 10 5.13 -12.54 17.83
N GLY A 11 5.20 -13.78 18.33
CA GLY A 11 4.78 -14.98 17.59
C GLY A 11 3.27 -15.01 17.34
N GLU A 12 2.47 -14.68 18.36
CA GLU A 12 1.02 -14.59 18.19
C GLU A 12 0.63 -13.47 17.22
N VAL A 13 1.31 -12.32 17.26
CA VAL A 13 1.09 -11.24 16.29
C VAL A 13 1.47 -11.69 14.88
N ALA A 14 2.62 -12.34 14.71
CA ALA A 14 3.08 -12.82 13.41
C ALA A 14 2.09 -13.81 12.80
N THR A 15 1.68 -14.83 13.57
CA THR A 15 0.72 -15.83 13.12
C THR A 15 -0.63 -15.21 12.75
N ARG A 16 -1.15 -14.28 13.56
CA ARG A 16 -2.49 -13.70 13.32
C ARG A 16 -2.52 -12.62 12.25
N SER A 17 -1.44 -11.89 12.06
CA SER A 17 -1.35 -10.83 11.05
C SER A 17 -0.79 -11.32 9.71
N GLY A 18 -0.17 -12.50 9.67
CA GLY A 18 0.59 -12.97 8.51
C GLY A 18 1.81 -12.11 8.19
N VAL A 19 2.28 -11.32 9.17
CA VAL A 19 3.47 -10.46 9.02
C VAL A 19 4.66 -11.17 9.66
N PRO A 20 5.77 -11.38 8.93
CA PRO A 20 6.93 -12.05 9.48
C PRO A 20 7.57 -11.24 10.62
N HIS A 21 8.24 -11.93 11.55
CA HIS A 21 8.90 -11.30 12.70
C HIS A 21 9.85 -10.15 12.32
N THR A 22 10.57 -10.30 11.21
CA THR A 22 11.48 -9.28 10.67
C THR A 22 10.73 -8.00 10.30
N ALA A 23 9.59 -8.13 9.61
CA ALA A 23 8.74 -7.00 9.26
C ALA A 23 8.09 -6.35 10.48
N LEU A 24 7.67 -7.13 11.49
CA LEU A 24 7.17 -6.57 12.75
C LEU A 24 8.22 -5.72 13.45
N ARG A 25 9.46 -6.20 13.54
CA ARG A 25 10.59 -5.44 14.13
C ARG A 25 10.91 -4.19 13.31
N PHE A 26 10.86 -4.30 12.00
CA PHE A 26 11.08 -3.17 11.10
C PHE A 26 9.99 -2.10 11.25
N TYR A 27 8.71 -2.50 11.35
CA TYR A 27 7.61 -1.58 11.62
C TYR A 27 7.74 -0.92 12.99
N GLU A 28 8.19 -1.66 14.00
CA GLU A 28 8.49 -1.11 15.32
C GLU A 28 9.62 -0.06 15.27
N GLN A 29 10.71 -0.35 14.55
CA GLN A 29 11.82 0.59 14.36
C GLN A 29 11.41 1.87 13.62
N ARG A 30 10.45 1.78 12.69
CA ARG A 30 9.88 2.93 11.99
C ARG A 30 8.77 3.65 12.78
N GLY A 31 8.50 3.25 14.03
CA GLY A 31 7.42 3.83 14.84
C GLY A 31 6.00 3.52 14.33
N LEU A 32 5.86 2.58 13.38
CA LEU A 32 4.58 2.19 12.80
C LEU A 32 3.78 1.30 13.74
N ILE A 33 4.43 0.59 14.66
CA ILE A 33 3.79 -0.16 15.74
C ILE A 33 4.63 0.00 17.01
N SER A 34 4.05 -0.24 18.17
CA SER A 34 4.74 -0.21 19.45
C SER A 34 4.59 -1.53 20.20
N SER A 35 5.59 -1.86 21.01
CA SER A 35 5.52 -2.95 21.99
C SER A 35 5.95 -2.46 23.36
N GLU A 36 5.44 -3.12 24.38
CA GLU A 36 5.92 -3.02 25.75
C GLU A 36 6.86 -4.18 26.05
N ARG A 37 7.77 -4.00 27.01
CA ARG A 37 8.67 -5.08 27.45
C ARG A 37 8.25 -5.56 28.82
N THR A 38 8.17 -6.87 29.00
CA THR A 38 7.96 -7.48 30.32
C THR A 38 9.24 -7.39 31.16
N GLY A 39 9.14 -7.67 32.47
CA GLY A 39 10.31 -7.78 33.35
C GLY A 39 11.35 -8.83 32.90
N GLY A 40 10.95 -9.81 32.08
CA GLY A 40 11.85 -10.76 31.41
C GLY A 40 12.35 -10.31 30.03
N ASN A 41 12.28 -9.01 29.71
CA ASN A 41 12.70 -8.40 28.46
C ASN A 41 11.99 -8.93 27.18
N GLN A 42 10.83 -9.57 27.33
CA GLN A 42 10.04 -10.06 26.19
C GLN A 42 9.11 -8.97 25.67
N ARG A 43 9.03 -8.83 24.34
CA ARG A 43 8.08 -7.91 23.69
C ARG A 43 6.64 -8.40 23.85
N ARG A 44 5.74 -7.45 24.11
CA ARG A 44 4.30 -7.62 24.21
C ARG A 44 3.61 -6.52 23.44
N TYR A 45 2.71 -6.90 22.55
CA TYR A 45 1.98 -5.97 21.71
C TYR A 45 0.52 -5.89 22.16
N PRO A 46 -0.07 -4.70 22.23
CA PRO A 46 -1.50 -4.59 22.48
C PRO A 46 -2.29 -5.24 21.33
N ARG A 47 -3.43 -5.88 21.61
CA ARG A 47 -4.24 -6.52 20.55
C ARG A 47 -4.62 -5.57 19.41
N THR A 48 -4.73 -4.28 19.69
CA THR A 48 -5.05 -3.21 18.75
C THR A 48 -4.03 -3.13 17.61
N VAL A 49 -2.80 -3.60 17.82
CA VAL A 49 -1.75 -3.69 16.80
C VAL A 49 -2.21 -4.48 15.57
N LEU A 50 -3.07 -5.49 15.74
CA LEU A 50 -3.53 -6.33 14.63
C LEU A 50 -4.34 -5.53 13.60
N ARG A 51 -5.15 -4.57 14.05
CA ARG A 51 -5.89 -3.67 13.14
C ARG A 51 -4.95 -2.73 12.41
N ARG A 52 -3.96 -2.19 13.13
CA ARG A 52 -2.93 -1.31 12.55
C ARG A 52 -2.10 -2.05 11.49
N LEU A 53 -1.70 -3.29 11.76
CA LEU A 53 -1.00 -4.15 10.80
C LEU A 53 -1.86 -4.49 9.58
N ALA A 54 -3.14 -4.81 9.78
CA ALA A 54 -4.06 -5.07 8.68
C ALA A 54 -4.18 -3.84 7.76
N PHE A 55 -4.24 -2.65 8.34
CA PHE A 55 -4.28 -1.40 7.60
C PHE A 55 -2.98 -1.12 6.83
N ILE A 56 -1.81 -1.24 7.48
CA ILE A 56 -0.51 -1.10 6.80
C ILE A 56 -0.43 -2.06 5.60
N ARG A 57 -0.84 -3.31 5.78
CA ARG A 57 -0.84 -4.31 4.70
C ARG A 57 -1.78 -3.97 3.57
N ALA A 58 -2.98 -3.46 3.88
CA ALA A 58 -3.94 -3.04 2.86
C ALA A 58 -3.38 -1.87 2.04
N ALA A 59 -2.80 -0.87 2.72
CA ALA A 59 -2.21 0.29 2.07
C ALA A 59 -1.04 -0.09 1.14
N GLN A 60 -0.14 -0.96 1.60
CA GLN A 60 0.96 -1.46 0.77
C GLN A 60 0.47 -2.20 -0.48
N ARG A 61 -0.64 -2.95 -0.39
CA ARG A 61 -1.24 -3.65 -1.55
C ARG A 61 -1.83 -2.68 -2.57
N VAL A 62 -2.24 -1.49 -2.14
CA VAL A 62 -2.70 -0.41 -3.02
C VAL A 62 -1.52 0.31 -3.70
N GLY A 63 -0.28 0.01 -3.29
CA GLY A 63 0.94 0.62 -3.83
C GLY A 63 1.45 1.81 -3.03
N MET A 64 0.94 2.02 -1.81
CA MET A 64 1.40 3.11 -0.96
C MET A 64 2.81 2.85 -0.42
N SER A 65 3.65 3.88 -0.46
CA SER A 65 4.96 3.84 0.21
C SER A 65 4.79 3.77 1.72
N LEU A 66 5.77 3.19 2.39
CA LEU A 66 5.76 3.11 3.85
C LEU A 66 5.81 4.48 4.53
N ASP A 67 6.42 5.48 3.87
CA ASP A 67 6.49 6.85 4.39
C ASP A 67 5.11 7.51 4.37
N ARG A 68 4.37 7.39 3.25
CA ARG A 68 2.98 7.85 3.20
C ARG A 68 2.09 7.16 4.23
N ILE A 69 2.30 5.86 4.44
CA ILE A 69 1.58 5.11 5.47
C ILE A 69 1.94 5.64 6.87
N ALA A 70 3.21 5.96 7.12
CA ALA A 70 3.66 6.53 8.39
C ALA A 70 2.98 7.88 8.66
N ASP A 71 2.98 8.78 7.67
CA ASP A 71 2.37 10.10 7.76
C ASP A 71 0.86 10.00 8.05
N ALA A 72 0.17 9.13 7.31
CA ALA A 72 -1.25 8.85 7.52
C ALA A 72 -1.52 8.34 8.94
N LEU A 73 -0.72 7.39 9.42
CA LEU A 73 -0.86 6.82 10.75
C LEU A 73 -0.48 7.78 11.89
N ALA A 74 0.34 8.81 11.63
CA ALA A 74 0.71 9.84 12.59
C ALA A 74 -0.46 10.79 12.91
N THR A 75 -1.45 10.89 12.01
CA THR A 75 -2.68 11.67 12.24
C THR A 75 -3.66 10.97 13.20
N LEU A 76 -3.41 9.70 13.53
CA LEU A 76 -4.25 8.94 14.45
C LEU A 76 -3.90 9.27 15.90
N PRO A 77 -4.88 9.21 16.83
CA PRO A 77 -4.61 9.40 18.24
C PRO A 77 -3.56 8.41 18.74
N ALA A 78 -2.54 8.91 19.45
CA ALA A 78 -1.48 8.08 20.03
C ALA A 78 -2.00 7.20 21.20
N ASP A 79 -2.89 7.75 22.02
CA ASP A 79 -3.29 7.15 23.30
C ASP A 79 -4.58 6.33 23.24
N THR A 80 -5.24 6.25 22.08
CA THR A 80 -6.51 5.52 21.95
C THR A 80 -6.58 4.69 20.68
N SER A 81 -7.40 3.64 20.74
CA SER A 81 -7.64 2.79 19.58
C SER A 81 -8.33 3.58 18.47
N PRO A 82 -7.79 3.62 17.24
CA PRO A 82 -8.44 4.31 16.14
C PRO A 82 -9.85 3.78 15.86
N THR A 83 -10.79 4.71 15.68
CA THR A 83 -12.20 4.41 15.42
C THR A 83 -12.45 4.12 13.94
N LYS A 84 -13.65 3.61 13.61
CA LYS A 84 -14.08 3.42 12.21
C LYS A 84 -13.97 4.72 11.39
N ALA A 85 -14.30 5.87 12.00
CA ALA A 85 -14.23 7.17 11.34
C ALA A 85 -12.79 7.62 11.06
N HIS A 86 -11.83 7.26 11.92
CA HIS A 86 -10.41 7.48 11.65
C HIS A 86 -9.94 6.68 10.44
N TRP A 87 -10.29 5.38 10.40
CA TRP A 87 -9.93 4.55 9.25
C TRP A 87 -10.58 5.02 7.96
N ALA A 88 -11.85 5.43 8.00
CA ALA A 88 -12.57 5.93 6.83
C ALA A 88 -11.90 7.17 6.22
N ARG A 89 -11.45 8.12 7.06
CA ARG A 89 -10.72 9.31 6.60
C ARG A 89 -9.39 8.97 5.93
N LEU A 90 -8.63 8.02 6.49
CA LEU A 90 -7.37 7.63 5.87
C LEU A 90 -7.63 6.90 4.54
N SER A 91 -8.61 5.98 4.53
CA SER A 91 -8.92 5.20 3.33
C SER A 91 -9.45 6.05 2.19
N SER A 92 -10.19 7.14 2.43
CA SER A 92 -10.73 7.97 1.35
C SER A 92 -9.63 8.59 0.49
N SER A 93 -8.56 9.08 1.11
CA SER A 93 -7.40 9.61 0.38
C SER A 93 -6.71 8.57 -0.50
N TRP A 94 -6.83 7.28 -0.16
CA TRP A 94 -6.21 6.19 -0.90
C TRP A 94 -7.12 5.58 -1.94
N GLN A 95 -8.44 5.75 -1.80
CA GLN A 95 -9.41 5.34 -2.80
C GLN A 95 -9.16 6.07 -4.12
N GLU A 96 -8.86 7.36 -4.08
CA GLU A 96 -8.54 8.15 -5.28
C GLU A 96 -7.28 7.61 -5.99
N GLU A 97 -6.23 7.30 -5.25
CA GLU A 97 -4.99 6.75 -5.83
C GLU A 97 -5.17 5.31 -6.34
N LEU A 98 -5.98 4.50 -5.65
CA LEU A 98 -6.35 3.16 -6.11
C LEU A 98 -7.15 3.23 -7.41
N GLU A 99 -8.12 4.14 -7.50
CA GLU A 99 -8.93 4.31 -8.70
C GLU A 99 -8.05 4.75 -9.89
N ALA A 100 -7.15 5.71 -9.68
CA ALA A 100 -6.18 6.12 -10.69
C ALA A 100 -5.29 4.98 -11.19
N ARG A 101 -4.88 4.06 -10.30
CA ARG A 101 -4.14 2.85 -10.66
C ARG A 101 -5.01 1.84 -11.42
N ILE A 102 -6.26 1.63 -10.99
CA ILE A 102 -7.21 0.75 -11.69
C ILE A 102 -7.42 1.26 -13.11
N ASP A 103 -7.68 2.55 -13.28
CA ASP A 103 -7.84 3.19 -14.59
C ASP A 103 -6.61 3.03 -15.47
N GLY A 104 -5.41 3.24 -14.93
CA GLY A 104 -4.15 3.00 -15.65
C GLY A 104 -3.99 1.55 -16.10
N MET A 105 -4.28 0.59 -15.21
CA MET A 105 -4.22 -0.84 -15.52
C MET A 105 -5.27 -1.25 -16.57
N GLN A 106 -6.48 -0.69 -16.52
CA GLN A 106 -7.52 -0.93 -17.52
C GLN A 106 -7.11 -0.36 -18.89
N ARG A 107 -6.61 0.88 -18.95
CA ARG A 107 -6.08 1.46 -20.19
C ARG A 107 -4.95 0.61 -20.78
N LEU A 108 -4.02 0.16 -19.94
CA LEU A 108 -2.92 -0.71 -20.39
C LEU A 108 -3.46 -2.03 -20.94
N ARG A 109 -4.35 -2.71 -20.22
CA ARG A 109 -5.01 -3.94 -20.67
C ARG A 109 -5.68 -3.73 -22.03
N ASP A 110 -6.46 -2.67 -22.19
CA ASP A 110 -7.25 -2.41 -23.40
C ASP A 110 -6.35 -2.05 -24.58
N ARG A 111 -5.27 -1.28 -24.36
CA ARG A 111 -4.28 -0.98 -25.40
C ARG A 111 -3.48 -2.22 -25.81
N LEU A 112 -3.09 -3.08 -24.86
CA LEU A 112 -2.46 -4.37 -25.17
C LEU A 112 -3.40 -5.28 -25.98
N ALA A 113 -4.67 -5.34 -25.61
CA ALA A 113 -5.68 -6.05 -26.38
C ALA A 113 -5.87 -5.46 -27.79
N SER A 114 -5.83 -4.13 -27.93
CA SER A 114 -5.90 -3.47 -29.24
C SER A 114 -4.69 -3.77 -30.13
N CYS A 115 -3.50 -3.97 -29.56
CA CYS A 115 -2.32 -4.38 -30.33
C CYS A 115 -2.45 -5.81 -30.87
N ILE A 116 -3.11 -6.70 -30.12
CA ILE A 116 -3.40 -8.07 -30.55
C ILE A 116 -4.55 -8.09 -31.58
N GLY A 117 -5.56 -7.22 -31.42
CA GLY A 117 -6.72 -7.11 -32.32
C GLY A 117 -6.49 -6.32 -33.61
N CYS A 118 -5.54 -5.37 -33.62
CA CYS A 118 -5.21 -4.57 -34.80
C CYS A 118 -4.51 -5.39 -35.89
N GLY A 119 -3.81 -6.47 -35.52
CA GLY A 119 -3.15 -7.38 -36.48
C GLY A 119 -2.04 -6.74 -37.33
N CYS A 120 -1.65 -5.49 -37.04
CA CYS A 120 -0.79 -4.71 -37.93
C CYS A 120 0.69 -5.16 -37.92
N LEU A 121 1.15 -5.90 -36.90
CA LEU A 121 2.54 -6.35 -36.71
C LEU A 121 3.61 -5.25 -36.95
N SER A 122 3.21 -3.98 -36.89
CA SER A 122 3.99 -2.83 -37.32
C SER A 122 4.12 -1.85 -36.16
N LEU A 123 5.37 -1.65 -35.72
CA LEU A 123 5.71 -0.69 -34.67
C LEU A 123 5.34 0.75 -35.07
N ARG A 124 5.30 1.08 -36.37
CA ARG A 124 5.01 2.44 -36.84
C ARG A 124 3.55 2.88 -36.66
N SER A 125 2.63 1.93 -36.57
CA SER A 125 1.19 2.18 -36.42
C SER A 125 0.66 1.81 -35.04
N CYS A 126 1.52 1.31 -34.15
CA CYS A 126 1.15 0.93 -32.80
C CYS A 126 0.97 2.18 -31.94
N SER A 127 -0.22 2.37 -31.34
CA SER A 127 -0.51 3.49 -30.43
C SER A 127 0.32 3.46 -29.13
N LEU A 128 1.04 2.37 -28.88
CA LEU A 128 2.01 2.23 -27.79
C LEU A 128 3.43 2.64 -28.20
N HIS A 129 3.68 2.94 -29.47
CA HIS A 129 4.99 3.31 -29.97
C HIS A 129 5.25 4.81 -29.76
N ASN A 130 6.22 5.12 -28.89
CA ASN A 130 6.76 6.45 -28.71
C ASN A 130 7.85 6.71 -29.77
N THR A 131 7.45 7.10 -30.98
CA THR A 131 8.38 7.36 -32.08
C THR A 131 9.29 8.53 -31.72
N ASP A 132 10.59 8.40 -31.97
CA ASP A 132 11.61 9.43 -31.70
C ASP A 132 11.62 9.97 -30.26
N ASP A 133 11.14 9.17 -29.31
CA ASP A 133 11.11 9.49 -27.88
C ASP A 133 10.37 10.80 -27.53
N GLN A 134 9.33 11.16 -28.30
CA GLN A 134 8.58 12.42 -28.11
C GLN A 134 7.95 12.59 -26.71
N LEU A 135 7.75 11.51 -25.96
CA LEU A 135 7.23 11.56 -24.59
C LEU A 135 8.32 11.69 -23.50
N ALA A 136 9.60 11.82 -23.86
CA ALA A 136 10.71 11.90 -22.90
C ALA A 136 10.57 13.06 -21.91
N ASP A 137 10.13 14.23 -22.40
CA ASP A 137 9.97 15.44 -21.59
C ASP A 137 8.83 15.33 -20.57
N LEU A 138 7.99 14.29 -20.66
CA LEU A 138 6.84 14.09 -19.79
C LEU A 138 7.17 13.29 -18.52
N GLY A 139 8.33 12.64 -18.47
CA GLY A 139 8.76 11.86 -17.31
C GLY A 139 9.48 10.58 -17.67
N SER A 140 9.99 9.89 -16.66
CA SER A 140 10.75 8.66 -16.84
C SER A 140 9.85 7.44 -17.09
N GLY A 141 10.22 6.63 -18.07
CA GLY A 141 9.61 5.32 -18.35
C GLY A 141 8.52 5.38 -19.41
N ALA A 142 7.58 4.43 -19.37
CA ALA A 142 6.50 4.33 -20.36
C ALA A 142 5.36 5.31 -20.01
N THR A 143 5.60 6.61 -20.10
CA THR A 143 4.71 7.68 -19.60
C THR A 143 3.29 7.60 -20.18
N GLY A 144 3.14 7.19 -21.44
CA GLY A 144 1.82 6.97 -22.05
C GLY A 144 1.04 5.76 -21.52
N LEU A 145 1.67 4.92 -20.69
CA LEU A 145 1.07 3.71 -20.08
C LEU A 145 0.98 3.79 -18.55
N GLN A 146 1.62 4.79 -17.93
CA GLN A 146 1.60 4.95 -16.49
C GLN A 146 0.23 5.42 -16.00
N PRO A 147 -0.17 5.05 -14.76
CA PRO A 147 -1.34 5.64 -14.13
C PRO A 147 -1.11 7.15 -13.88
N THR A 148 -2.19 7.93 -13.87
CA THR A 148 -2.15 9.39 -13.68
C THR A 148 -1.55 9.79 -12.33
N SER A 149 -1.69 8.93 -11.32
CA SER A 149 -1.06 9.07 -10.01
C SER A 149 0.47 8.99 -10.02
N GLU A 150 1.06 8.43 -11.09
CA GLU A 150 2.50 8.29 -11.29
C GLU A 150 3.01 9.20 -12.42
N GLY A 151 2.19 10.15 -12.89
CA GLY A 151 2.54 11.13 -13.93
C GLY A 151 2.13 10.76 -15.35
N GLY A 152 1.44 9.63 -15.55
CA GLY A 152 0.97 9.23 -16.89
C GLY A 152 -0.28 9.99 -17.38
N ARG A 153 -0.48 10.05 -18.70
CA ARG A 153 -1.70 10.56 -19.36
C ARG A 153 -2.47 9.44 -20.05
#